data_AF-A0A5U9WK62-F1
#
_entry.id   AF-A0A5U9WK62-F1
#
_cell.length_a   1.000
_cell.length_b   1.000
_cell.length_c   1.000
_cell.angle_alpha   90.00
_cell.angle_beta   90.00
_cell.angle_gamma   90.00
#
_symmetry.space_group_name_H-M   'P 1'
#
loop_
_entity.id
_entity.type
_entity.pdbx_description
1 polymer ?
#
loop_
_entity_poly.entity_id
_entity_poly.type
_entity_poly.pdbx_seq_one_letter_code
_entity_poly.pdbx_strand_id
1 'polypeptide(L)'
;MKETYIFRFRDLGKSEGFTIEQHNQIAREEGDVWWGWWAKSGEVFPSQELRIAAENLTKIYFFDSGRLKFYRAELKEVCSSAAGDSKKKAPDNGRKTPRYYNEDELLGWLKVSEICEIHDNDDVLKTLSYIPLDSLFTTSKDLDEQL
;
A
#
# COMPACT_ATOMS: atom_id res chain seq x y z
N MET A 1 6.23 -16.71 -8.63
CA MET A 1 5.64 -16.43 -7.31
C MET A 1 4.62 -15.30 -7.49
N LYS A 2 3.47 -15.34 -6.81
CA LYS A 2 2.60 -14.15 -6.74
C LYS A 2 3.19 -13.22 -5.70
N GLU A 3 3.75 -12.11 -6.14
CA GLU A 3 4.25 -11.06 -5.24
C GLU A 3 3.06 -10.29 -4.68
N THR A 4 3.10 -10.00 -3.38
CA THR A 4 2.07 -9.22 -2.71
C THR A 4 2.68 -7.93 -2.18
N TYR A 5 2.15 -6.80 -2.60
CA TYR A 5 2.64 -5.48 -2.21
C TYR A 5 1.74 -4.88 -1.12
N ILE A 6 2.36 -4.55 0.01
CA ILE A 6 1.68 -3.90 1.15
C ILE A 6 2.40 -2.59 1.47
N PHE A 7 1.68 -1.47 1.36
CA PHE A 7 2.19 -0.13 1.63
C PHE A 7 1.75 0.32 3.01
N ARG A 8 2.72 0.47 3.93
CA ARG A 8 2.44 0.95 5.29
C ARG A 8 2.33 2.47 5.32
N PHE A 9 1.28 2.99 5.97
CA PHE A 9 1.10 4.41 6.21
C PHE A 9 0.58 4.70 7.62
N ARG A 10 0.45 5.99 7.96
CA ARG A 10 -0.16 6.50 9.19
C ARG A 10 -0.60 7.96 9.01
N ASP A 11 -1.77 8.31 9.56
CA ASP A 11 -2.23 9.70 9.69
C ASP A 11 -1.42 10.45 10.77
N LEU A 12 -0.31 11.09 10.40
CA LEU A 12 0.52 11.87 11.33
C LEU A 12 -0.05 13.28 11.54
N GLY A 13 -0.53 13.57 12.76
CA GLY A 13 -1.05 14.90 13.11
C GLY A 13 -2.34 15.29 12.36
N LYS A 14 -3.08 14.30 11.85
CA LYS A 14 -4.37 14.44 11.17
C LYS A 14 -5.45 13.69 11.94
N SER A 15 -6.71 13.98 11.62
CA SER A 15 -7.84 13.19 12.10
C SER A 15 -7.74 11.76 11.58
N GLU A 16 -8.30 10.81 12.33
CA GLU A 16 -8.28 9.41 11.92
C GLU A 16 -8.99 9.18 10.59
N GLY A 17 -8.38 8.38 9.70
CA GLY A 17 -8.95 8.03 8.40
C GLY A 17 -8.73 9.10 7.33
N PHE A 18 -8.07 10.21 7.68
CA PHE A 18 -7.87 11.36 6.80
C PHE A 18 -7.22 10.96 5.48
N THR A 19 -6.11 10.22 5.51
CA THR A 19 -5.40 9.84 4.28
C THR A 19 -6.30 9.04 3.35
N ILE A 20 -7.03 8.03 3.84
CA ILE A 20 -7.91 7.21 2.98
C ILE A 20 -9.09 8.02 2.45
N GLU A 21 -9.72 8.84 3.29
CA GLU A 21 -10.86 9.68 2.90
C GLU A 21 -10.48 10.66 1.77
N GLN A 22 -9.33 11.35 1.92
CA GLN A 22 -8.84 12.29 0.92
C GLN A 22 -8.54 11.63 -0.43
N HIS A 23 -7.98 10.41 -0.42
CA HIS A 23 -7.72 9.67 -1.66
C HIS A 23 -9.02 9.17 -2.29
N ASN A 24 -9.94 8.62 -1.49
CA ASN A 24 -11.20 8.07 -1.99
C ASN A 24 -12.16 9.13 -2.50
N GLN A 25 -12.14 10.35 -1.95
CA GLN A 25 -12.90 11.46 -2.52
C GLN A 25 -12.54 11.64 -4.00
N ILE A 26 -11.24 11.70 -4.31
CA ILE A 26 -10.75 11.85 -5.68
C ILE A 26 -11.05 10.61 -6.50
N ALA A 27 -10.79 9.41 -5.97
CA ALA A 27 -11.00 8.17 -6.72
C ALA A 27 -12.48 7.97 -7.12
N ARG A 28 -13.44 8.40 -6.29
CA ARG A 28 -14.87 8.35 -6.61
C ARG A 28 -15.26 9.35 -7.70
N GLU A 29 -14.66 10.53 -7.70
CA GLU A 29 -14.94 11.59 -8.68
C GLU A 29 -14.26 11.31 -10.04
N GLU A 30 -13.03 10.82 -10.01
CA GLU A 30 -12.12 10.74 -11.17
C GLU A 30 -11.85 9.30 -11.64
N GLY A 31 -12.38 8.29 -10.93
CA GLY A 31 -12.20 6.86 -11.18
C GLY A 31 -10.87 6.27 -10.67
N ASP A 32 -9.91 7.11 -10.34
CA ASP A 32 -8.61 6.75 -9.77
C ASP A 32 -7.95 7.95 -9.06
N VAL A 33 -6.92 7.64 -8.28
CA VAL A 33 -6.15 8.62 -7.52
C VAL A 33 -4.68 8.23 -7.49
N TRP A 34 -3.79 9.21 -7.44
CA TRP A 34 -2.37 8.99 -7.20
C TRP A 34 -2.04 8.96 -5.72
N TRP A 35 -1.33 7.92 -5.31
CA TRP A 35 -0.73 7.75 -4.00
C TRP A 35 0.78 7.97 -4.08
N GLY A 36 1.30 8.88 -3.27
CA GLY A 36 2.71 9.24 -3.25
C GLY A 36 3.57 8.37 -2.34
N TRP A 37 4.77 8.01 -2.77
CA TRP A 37 5.75 7.30 -1.93
C TRP A 37 6.57 8.28 -1.07
N TRP A 38 6.21 8.40 0.20
CA TRP A 38 6.97 9.13 1.21
C TRP A 38 8.18 8.33 1.68
N ALA A 39 9.25 8.41 0.91
CA ALA A 39 10.49 7.69 1.19
C ALA A 39 11.17 8.16 2.48
N LYS A 40 11.69 7.21 3.26
CA LYS A 40 12.72 7.50 4.26
C LYS A 40 14.07 7.74 3.56
N SER A 41 14.98 8.40 4.28
CA SER A 41 16.35 8.59 3.80
C SER A 41 16.99 7.24 3.42
N GLY A 42 17.54 7.16 2.20
CA GLY A 42 18.18 5.96 1.68
C GLY A 42 17.25 4.94 1.02
N GLU A 43 15.92 5.13 1.06
CA GLU A 43 14.99 4.28 0.31
C GLU A 43 15.02 4.60 -1.19
N VAL A 44 14.86 3.57 -2.02
CA VAL A 44 14.66 3.66 -3.47
C VAL A 44 13.25 3.16 -3.78
N PHE A 45 12.56 3.80 -4.70
CA PHE A 45 11.24 3.36 -5.13
C PHE A 45 11.34 2.15 -6.07
N PRO A 46 10.67 1.02 -5.78
CA PRO A 46 10.78 -0.23 -6.55
C PRO A 46 10.03 -0.11 -7.90
N SER A 47 10.66 0.63 -8.81
CA SER A 47 10.02 1.13 -10.04
C SER A 47 9.71 0.03 -11.04
N GLN A 48 10.60 -0.95 -11.19
CA GLN A 48 10.46 -2.00 -12.18
C GLN A 48 9.39 -3.00 -11.74
N GLU A 49 9.47 -3.44 -10.50
CA GLU A 49 8.56 -4.40 -9.87
C GLU A 49 7.13 -3.88 -9.90
N LEU A 50 6.93 -2.61 -9.47
CA LEU A 50 5.59 -2.02 -9.44
C LEU A 50 5.02 -1.75 -10.84
N ARG A 51 5.85 -1.46 -11.85
CA ARG A 51 5.38 -1.35 -13.24
C ARG A 51 4.89 -2.69 -13.77
N ILE A 52 5.65 -3.77 -13.54
CA ILE A 52 5.23 -5.14 -13.89
C ILE A 52 3.93 -5.50 -13.15
N ALA A 53 3.79 -5.12 -11.89
CA ALA A 53 2.56 -5.34 -11.14
C ALA A 53 1.36 -4.55 -11.73
N ALA A 54 1.56 -3.32 -12.17
CA ALA A 54 0.52 -2.48 -12.78
C ALA A 54 0.05 -3.03 -14.13
N GLU A 55 0.95 -3.55 -14.97
CA GLU A 55 0.61 -4.21 -16.25
C GLU A 55 -0.34 -5.40 -16.06
N ASN A 56 -0.28 -6.05 -14.90
CA ASN A 56 -1.13 -7.18 -14.54
C ASN A 56 -2.39 -6.80 -13.74
N LEU A 57 -2.69 -5.50 -13.58
CA LEU A 57 -3.80 -4.99 -12.75
C LEU A 57 -3.79 -5.60 -11.34
N THR A 58 -2.61 -5.64 -10.72
CA THR A 58 -2.39 -6.33 -9.46
C THR A 58 -3.13 -5.65 -8.31
N LYS A 59 -3.79 -6.45 -7.46
CA LYS A 59 -4.31 -5.97 -6.18
C LYS A 59 -3.16 -5.67 -5.23
N ILE A 60 -3.12 -4.46 -4.71
CA ILE A 60 -2.18 -4.03 -3.70
C ILE A 60 -2.92 -3.69 -2.41
N TYR A 61 -2.17 -3.65 -1.31
CA TYR A 61 -2.72 -3.45 0.01
C TYR A 61 -2.10 -2.22 0.67
N PHE A 62 -2.87 -1.56 1.53
CA PHE A 62 -2.38 -0.51 2.40
C PHE A 62 -2.61 -0.93 3.85
N PHE A 63 -1.60 -0.69 4.69
CA PHE A 63 -1.68 -0.98 6.12
C PHE A 63 -1.56 0.33 6.90
N ASP A 64 -2.66 0.74 7.53
CA ASP A 64 -2.65 1.84 8.48
C ASP A 64 -2.09 1.34 9.80
N SER A 65 -0.81 1.59 10.00
CA SER A 65 -0.10 1.20 11.22
C SER A 65 -0.51 1.99 12.46
N GLY A 66 -1.19 3.14 12.30
CA GLY A 66 -1.72 3.91 13.42
C GLY A 66 -3.01 3.32 13.99
N ARG A 67 -3.78 2.60 13.16
CA ARG A 67 -5.11 2.08 13.49
C ARG A 67 -5.21 0.56 13.41
N LEU A 68 -4.16 -0.10 12.95
CA LEU A 68 -4.11 -1.54 12.67
C LEU A 68 -5.21 -1.98 11.68
N LYS A 69 -5.43 -1.18 10.64
CA LYS A 69 -6.44 -1.44 9.60
C LYS A 69 -5.81 -1.78 8.26
N PHE A 70 -6.43 -2.71 7.54
CA PHE A 70 -6.05 -3.08 6.18
C PHE A 70 -7.00 -2.50 5.15
N TYR A 71 -6.42 -2.11 4.03
CA TYR A 71 -7.15 -1.65 2.87
C TYR A 71 -6.61 -2.32 1.61
N ARG A 72 -7.41 -2.35 0.54
CA ARG A 72 -7.01 -2.85 -0.78
C ARG A 72 -7.40 -1.89 -1.89
N ALA A 73 -6.63 -1.90 -2.97
CA ALA A 73 -6.96 -1.23 -4.22
C ALA A 73 -6.34 -1.99 -5.41
N GLU A 74 -6.80 -1.67 -6.62
CA GLU A 74 -6.15 -2.12 -7.86
C GLU A 74 -5.06 -1.12 -8.24
N LEU A 75 -3.85 -1.62 -8.51
CA LEU A 75 -2.76 -0.81 -9.05
C LEU A 75 -2.93 -0.69 -10.57
N LYS A 76 -3.16 0.53 -11.05
CA LYS A 76 -3.43 0.84 -12.46
C LYS A 76 -2.19 1.34 -13.20
N GLU A 77 -1.37 2.13 -12.54
CA GLU A 77 -0.23 2.83 -13.18
C GLU A 77 0.84 3.18 -12.14
N VAL A 78 2.08 3.34 -12.61
CA VAL A 78 3.22 3.75 -11.78
C VAL A 78 4.02 4.83 -12.49
N CYS A 79 4.26 5.95 -11.80
CA CYS A 79 5.10 7.04 -12.29
C CYS A 79 6.32 7.23 -11.37
N SER A 80 7.52 7.03 -11.91
CA SER A 80 8.79 7.19 -11.20
C SER A 80 9.94 7.40 -12.20
N SER A 81 11.15 7.66 -11.71
CA SER A 81 12.38 7.53 -12.52
C SER A 81 12.65 6.06 -12.88
N ALA A 82 13.53 5.79 -13.84
CA ALA A 82 13.84 4.41 -14.21
C ALA A 82 14.48 3.64 -13.04
N ALA A 83 15.39 4.30 -12.31
CA ALA A 83 16.08 3.76 -11.15
C ALA A 83 15.30 3.94 -9.82
N GLY A 84 14.22 4.72 -9.80
CA GLY A 84 13.43 4.98 -8.58
C GLY A 84 14.13 5.84 -7.52
N ASP A 85 15.23 6.50 -7.88
CA ASP A 85 16.09 7.27 -6.99
C ASP A 85 15.88 8.79 -7.10
N SER A 86 15.23 9.22 -8.17
CA SER A 86 15.01 10.63 -8.49
C SER A 86 13.56 11.02 -8.21
N LYS A 87 13.38 12.09 -7.42
CA LYS A 87 12.08 12.66 -7.09
C LYS A 87 11.38 13.23 -8.32
N LYS A 88 10.06 13.13 -8.33
CA LYS A 88 9.18 13.66 -9.37
C LYS A 88 7.97 14.34 -8.76
N LYS A 89 7.51 15.39 -9.42
CA LYS A 89 6.22 16.03 -9.14
C LYS A 89 5.07 15.05 -9.34
N ALA A 90 3.95 15.36 -8.71
CA ALA A 90 2.69 14.68 -8.90
C ALA A 90 2.32 14.61 -10.40
N PRO A 91 1.90 13.44 -10.93
CA PRO A 91 1.37 13.32 -12.29
C PRO A 91 0.10 14.16 -12.49
N ASP A 92 -0.34 14.30 -13.75
CA ASP A 92 -1.57 15.02 -14.13
C ASP A 92 -1.65 16.47 -13.58
N ASN A 93 -0.49 17.11 -13.40
CA ASN A 93 -0.35 18.42 -12.76
C ASN A 93 -1.05 18.49 -11.38
N GLY A 94 -1.06 17.38 -10.64
CA GLY A 94 -1.66 17.31 -9.30
C GLY A 94 -3.18 17.12 -9.27
N ARG A 95 -3.88 17.09 -10.43
CA ARG A 95 -5.35 17.04 -10.48
C ARG A 95 -5.95 15.85 -9.72
N LYS A 96 -5.34 14.68 -9.86
CA LYS A 96 -5.78 13.44 -9.23
C LYS A 96 -4.98 13.08 -7.99
N THR A 97 -4.53 14.08 -7.24
CA THR A 97 -3.70 13.87 -6.03
C THR A 97 -4.30 14.62 -4.84
N PRO A 98 -4.30 14.04 -3.63
CA PRO A 98 -4.69 14.77 -2.44
C PRO A 98 -3.89 16.06 -2.29
N ARG A 99 -4.56 17.17 -1.95
CA ARG A 99 -3.94 18.50 -1.87
C ARG A 99 -2.72 18.59 -0.96
N TYR A 100 -2.64 17.73 0.05
CA TYR A 100 -1.51 17.72 0.96
C TYR A 100 -0.21 17.22 0.31
N TYR A 101 -0.25 16.69 -0.92
CA TYR A 101 0.94 16.36 -1.73
C TYR A 101 1.41 17.48 -2.66
N ASN A 102 0.64 18.57 -2.82
CA ASN A 102 0.78 19.48 -3.98
C ASN A 102 2.17 20.13 -4.14
N GLU A 103 2.92 20.27 -3.06
CA GLU A 103 4.25 20.89 -3.07
C GLU A 103 5.40 19.87 -3.05
N ASP A 104 5.08 18.58 -2.89
CA ASP A 104 6.07 17.53 -2.69
C ASP A 104 6.51 16.89 -4.01
N GLU A 105 7.83 16.78 -4.17
CA GLU A 105 8.43 15.85 -5.13
C GLU A 105 8.76 14.53 -4.42
N LEU A 106 8.18 13.43 -4.91
CA LEU A 106 8.28 12.10 -4.30
C LEU A 106 9.00 11.14 -5.25
N LEU A 107 9.61 10.07 -4.73
CA LEU A 107 10.38 9.11 -5.54
C LEU A 107 9.51 8.33 -6.53
N GLY A 108 8.23 8.14 -6.21
CA GLY A 108 7.28 7.44 -7.06
C GLY A 108 5.84 7.71 -6.68
N TRP A 109 4.97 7.45 -7.65
CA TRP A 109 3.52 7.64 -7.56
C TRP A 109 2.82 6.39 -8.08
N LEU A 110 1.79 5.97 -7.35
CA LEU A 110 0.98 4.79 -7.62
C LEU A 110 -0.44 5.24 -7.97
N LYS A 111 -0.92 4.98 -9.18
CA LYS A 111 -2.30 5.24 -9.55
C LYS A 111 -3.15 4.06 -9.13
N VAL A 112 -4.14 4.31 -8.30
CA VAL A 112 -4.96 3.24 -7.72
C VAL A 112 -6.45 3.52 -7.89
N SER A 113 -7.24 2.46 -7.87
CA SER A 113 -8.69 2.55 -7.73
C SER A 113 -9.10 3.15 -6.38
N GLU A 114 -10.41 3.24 -6.12
CA GLU A 114 -10.91 3.43 -4.77
C GLU A 114 -10.29 2.40 -3.81
N ILE A 115 -9.91 2.87 -2.62
CA ILE A 115 -9.23 2.12 -1.57
C ILE A 115 -10.28 1.62 -0.57
N CYS A 116 -10.54 0.32 -0.56
CA CYS A 116 -11.59 -0.28 0.27
C CYS A 116 -11.01 -0.86 1.56
N GLU A 117 -11.63 -0.56 2.71
CA GLU A 117 -11.29 -1.20 3.99
C GLU A 117 -11.61 -2.70 3.95
N ILE A 118 -10.75 -3.49 4.57
CA ILE A 118 -10.93 -4.93 4.74
C ILE A 118 -11.33 -5.16 6.20
N HIS A 119 -12.57 -5.61 6.42
CA HIS A 119 -13.12 -5.81 7.76
C HIS A 119 -12.88 -7.21 8.33
N ASP A 120 -12.51 -8.18 7.49
CA ASP A 120 -12.26 -9.56 7.92
C ASP A 120 -10.75 -9.77 8.14
N ASN A 121 -10.33 -9.76 9.41
CA ASN A 121 -8.91 -9.80 9.81
C ASN A 121 -8.26 -11.18 9.60
N ASP A 122 -9.06 -12.23 9.42
CA ASP A 122 -8.56 -13.59 9.24
C ASP A 122 -8.01 -13.86 7.83
N ASP A 123 -8.24 -12.98 6.84
CA ASP A 123 -8.12 -13.35 5.42
C ASP A 123 -6.93 -12.72 4.67
N VAL A 124 -6.18 -11.77 5.26
CA VAL A 124 -5.03 -11.11 4.58
C VAL A 124 -3.72 -11.24 5.33
N LEU A 125 -3.68 -11.02 6.64
CA LEU A 125 -2.46 -11.22 7.41
C LEU A 125 -2.16 -12.71 7.62
N LYS A 126 -3.14 -13.56 7.93
CA LYS A 126 -2.89 -15.02 8.07
C LYS A 126 -2.38 -15.66 6.77
N THR A 127 -2.89 -15.21 5.61
CA THR A 127 -2.49 -15.73 4.29
C THR A 127 -1.15 -15.20 3.78
N LEU A 128 -0.69 -14.03 4.27
CA LEU A 128 0.54 -13.38 3.78
C LEU A 128 1.70 -13.35 4.79
N SER A 129 1.42 -13.45 6.09
CA SER A 129 2.45 -13.35 7.15
C SER A 129 2.91 -14.70 7.71
N TYR A 130 2.12 -15.77 7.53
CA TYR A 130 2.52 -17.11 7.93
C TYR A 130 2.95 -17.91 6.70
N ILE A 131 4.26 -18.10 6.54
CA ILE A 131 4.76 -19.31 5.88
C ILE A 131 4.52 -20.44 6.89
N PRO A 132 3.71 -21.48 6.57
CA PRO A 132 3.63 -22.65 7.42
C PRO A 132 5.01 -23.31 7.45
N LEU A 133 5.77 -23.07 8.51
CA LEU A 133 7.05 -23.71 8.75
C LEU A 133 6.80 -24.92 9.64
N ASP A 134 6.02 -25.87 9.13
CA ASP A 134 5.70 -27.12 9.86
C ASP A 134 6.97 -27.88 10.28
N SER A 135 8.10 -27.64 9.60
CA SER A 135 9.42 -28.17 9.94
C SER A 135 10.09 -27.51 11.15
N LEU A 136 9.66 -26.34 11.60
CA LEU A 136 10.12 -25.71 12.84
C LEU A 136 9.47 -26.33 14.08
N PHE A 137 8.31 -26.97 13.90
CA PHE A 137 7.60 -27.65 14.96
C PHE A 137 7.83 -29.16 14.83
N THR A 138 8.93 -29.65 15.43
CA THR A 138 9.04 -31.08 15.72
C THR A 138 7.89 -31.47 16.62
N THR A 139 7.12 -32.46 16.20
CA THR A 139 5.88 -32.88 16.82
C THR A 139 6.09 -33.25 18.29
N SER A 140 5.84 -32.33 19.20
CA SER A 140 5.18 -32.62 20.47
C SER A 140 3.99 -31.70 20.56
N LYS A 141 2.79 -32.28 20.44
CA LYS A 141 1.59 -31.63 20.96
C LYS A 141 1.84 -31.48 22.45
N ASP A 142 2.18 -30.27 22.90
CA ASP A 142 2.14 -29.97 24.32
C ASP A 142 0.68 -30.10 24.75
N LEU A 143 0.47 -31.06 25.63
CA LEU A 143 -0.81 -31.56 26.09
C LEU A 143 -1.35 -30.71 27.25
N ASP A 144 -0.98 -29.43 27.31
CA ASP A 144 -1.17 -28.56 28.49
C ASP A 144 -2.01 -27.30 28.18
N GLU A 145 -3.04 -27.42 27.35
CA GLU A 145 -4.19 -26.51 27.40
C GLU A 145 -5.49 -27.31 27.57
N GLN A 146 -5.59 -28.02 28.69
CA GLN A 146 -6.84 -28.16 29.40
C GLN A 146 -6.71 -27.40 30.72
N LEU A 147 -7.23 -26.17 30.77
CA LEU A 147 -7.82 -25.54 31.95
C LEU A 147 -8.58 -24.27 31.54
#